data_AF-A0A6I2XMS7-F1
#
_entry.id   AF-A0A6I2XMS7-F1
#
_cell.length_a   1.000
_cell.length_b   1.000
_cell.length_c   1.000
_cell.angle_alpha   90.00
_cell.angle_beta   90.00
_cell.angle_gamma   90.00
#
_symmetry.space_group_name_H-M   'P 1'
#
loop_
_entity.id
_entity.type
_entity.pdbx_description
1 polymer ?
#
loop_
_entity_poly.entity_id
_entity_poly.type
_entity_poly.pdbx_seq_one_letter_code
_entity_poly.pdbx_strand_id
1 'polypeptide(L)'
;MASTGSGKHRADVEINVLESFEVRSRRSIREAEKAKLDRTSRRARRAIARMEARALKREKALARPVAPLSGNRRLRHNSTFRTALTMVTASGLFATVALPAYAYDPEIAAMARLTTTNQADIEQTDGTQNLTVAAANTIKFVRGEYASANAESVLRQQTLNNYLAYNGPTAAEFVKNPPYSIISSEQVLQVASKYVGTPYVFGGSNPRGFDCSGLILFVYAQFGIALPHSVTAQARSGIIVSPEDALPGDLVIYNDHGHSGIYAGNGQMYHAPQRGDYVKLGVINSLAEAGGHYFVRLGTN
;
A
#
# COMPACT_ATOMS: atom_id res chain seq x y z
N MET A 1 -6.47 66.86 -76.95
CA MET A 1 -7.58 66.90 -75.97
C MET A 1 -7.90 65.47 -75.58
N ALA A 2 -7.71 65.14 -74.30
CA ALA A 2 -7.79 63.79 -73.77
C ALA A 2 -9.25 63.36 -73.53
N SER A 3 -9.57 62.11 -73.87
CA SER A 3 -10.83 61.42 -73.56
C SER A 3 -10.63 60.60 -72.29
N THR A 4 -11.51 60.79 -71.30
CA THR A 4 -11.48 60.10 -70.01
C THR A 4 -12.20 58.75 -70.07
N GLY A 5 -11.46 57.67 -69.82
CA GLY A 5 -12.01 56.34 -69.56
C GLY A 5 -12.45 56.20 -68.10
N SER A 6 -13.73 55.90 -67.92
CA SER A 6 -14.41 55.58 -66.65
C SER A 6 -14.11 54.14 -66.21
N GLY A 7 -13.83 53.91 -64.91
CA GLY A 7 -13.88 52.58 -64.32
C GLY A 7 -13.01 52.39 -63.07
N LYS A 8 -13.61 52.47 -61.88
CA LYS A 8 -12.99 51.98 -60.64
C LYS A 8 -13.22 50.45 -60.57
N HIS A 9 -12.21 49.65 -60.88
CA HIS A 9 -12.24 48.23 -60.54
C HIS A 9 -11.90 48.07 -59.05
N ARG A 10 -12.85 47.59 -58.25
CA ARG A 10 -12.57 47.01 -56.94
C ARG A 10 -11.96 45.62 -57.20
N ALA A 11 -10.87 45.30 -56.53
CA ALA A 11 -10.33 43.95 -56.53
C ALA A 11 -11.36 43.03 -55.85
N ASP A 12 -11.90 42.08 -56.60
CA ASP A 12 -12.70 41.00 -56.04
C ASP A 12 -11.77 40.13 -55.20
N VAL A 13 -11.92 40.21 -53.87
CA VAL A 13 -11.29 39.26 -52.97
C VAL A 13 -12.15 38.02 -53.00
N GLU A 14 -11.72 37.02 -53.78
CA GLU A 14 -12.27 35.67 -53.69
C GLU A 14 -11.99 35.12 -52.29
N ILE A 15 -12.97 35.22 -51.40
CA ILE A 15 -12.92 34.56 -50.09
C ILE A 15 -13.10 33.07 -50.36
N ASN A 16 -12.02 32.31 -50.21
CA ASN A 16 -12.05 30.87 -50.35
C ASN A 16 -12.93 30.28 -49.24
N VAL A 17 -14.17 29.92 -49.60
CA VAL A 17 -15.23 29.46 -48.67
C VAL A 17 -14.76 28.21 -47.89
N LEU A 18 -13.85 27.42 -48.46
CA LEU A 18 -13.29 26.22 -47.86
C LEU A 18 -12.38 26.51 -46.65
N GLU A 19 -11.54 27.54 -46.68
CA GLU A 19 -10.69 27.92 -45.53
C GLU A 19 -11.52 28.45 -44.35
N SER A 20 -12.64 29.14 -44.64
CA SER A 20 -13.51 29.68 -43.59
C SER A 20 -14.25 28.58 -42.79
N PHE A 21 -14.54 27.44 -43.42
CA PHE A 21 -15.13 26.26 -42.77
C PHE A 21 -14.12 25.54 -41.87
N GLU A 22 -12.87 25.45 -42.31
CA GLU A 22 -11.81 24.75 -41.57
C GLU A 22 -11.41 25.49 -40.28
N VAL A 23 -11.39 26.83 -40.31
CA VAL A 23 -11.09 27.67 -39.13
C VAL A 23 -12.21 27.60 -38.07
N ARG A 24 -13.48 27.52 -38.47
CA ARG A 24 -14.61 27.34 -37.53
C ARG A 24 -14.54 26.02 -36.78
N SER A 25 -14.09 24.95 -37.44
CA SER A 25 -13.98 23.60 -36.84
C SER A 25 -12.92 23.55 -35.72
N ARG A 26 -11.78 24.23 -35.88
CA ARG A 26 -10.70 24.19 -34.89
C ARG A 26 -11.02 25.03 -33.65
N ARG A 27 -11.76 26.13 -33.82
CA ARG A 27 -12.22 26.96 -32.69
C ARG A 27 -13.26 26.23 -31.84
N SER A 28 -14.22 25.56 -32.45
CA SER A 28 -15.24 24.79 -31.72
C SER A 28 -14.63 23.60 -30.97
N ILE A 29 -13.61 22.94 -31.52
CA ILE A 29 -12.88 21.86 -30.84
C ILE A 29 -12.13 22.39 -29.61
N ARG A 30 -11.41 23.52 -29.72
CA ARG A 30 -10.70 24.13 -28.58
C ARG A 30 -11.67 24.61 -27.49
N GLU A 31 -12.81 25.17 -27.87
CA GLU A 31 -13.85 25.60 -26.93
C GLU A 31 -14.48 24.39 -26.21
N ALA A 32 -14.70 23.27 -26.92
CA ALA A 32 -15.17 22.02 -26.33
C ALA A 32 -14.15 21.39 -25.36
N GLU A 33 -12.85 21.43 -25.68
CA GLU A 33 -11.79 20.97 -24.78
C GLU A 33 -11.68 21.84 -23.53
N LYS A 34 -11.74 23.17 -23.67
CA LYS A 34 -11.75 24.10 -22.54
C LYS A 34 -12.97 23.88 -21.64
N ALA A 35 -14.14 23.61 -22.22
CA ALA A 35 -15.34 23.27 -21.46
C ALA A 35 -15.22 21.92 -20.73
N LYS A 36 -14.56 20.91 -21.32
CA LYS A 36 -14.26 19.64 -20.64
C LYS A 36 -13.30 19.84 -19.47
N LEU A 37 -12.24 20.63 -19.64
CA LEU A 37 -11.27 20.96 -18.59
C LEU A 37 -11.91 21.76 -17.43
N ASP A 38 -12.82 22.68 -17.72
CA ASP A 38 -13.55 23.40 -16.66
C ASP A 38 -14.50 22.47 -15.90
N ARG A 39 -15.12 21.50 -16.58
CA ARG A 39 -15.96 20.49 -15.92
C ARG A 39 -15.14 19.56 -15.02
N THR A 40 -13.95 19.13 -15.44
CA THR A 40 -13.08 18.29 -14.60
C THR A 40 -12.52 19.05 -13.40
N SER A 41 -12.11 20.31 -13.58
CA SER A 41 -11.63 21.16 -12.50
C SER A 41 -12.72 21.43 -11.44
N ARG A 42 -13.96 21.69 -11.87
CA ARG A 42 -15.11 21.83 -10.96
C ARG A 42 -15.43 20.54 -10.21
N ARG A 43 -15.32 19.38 -10.86
CA ARG A 43 -15.49 18.07 -10.21
C ARG A 43 -14.40 17.82 -9.16
N ALA A 44 -13.15 18.13 -9.48
CA ALA A 44 -12.02 18.00 -8.55
C ALA A 44 -12.19 18.92 -7.33
N ARG A 45 -12.57 20.19 -7.53
CA ARG A 45 -12.86 21.13 -6.44
C ARG A 45 -13.99 20.66 -5.53
N ARG A 46 -15.07 20.11 -6.10
CA ARG A 46 -16.18 19.53 -5.33
C ARG A 46 -15.76 18.28 -4.54
N ALA A 47 -14.88 17.45 -5.10
CA ALA A 47 -14.35 16.28 -4.41
C ALA A 47 -13.49 16.69 -3.19
N ILE A 48 -12.60 17.68 -3.37
CA ILE A 48 -11.77 18.22 -2.28
C ILE A 48 -12.64 18.84 -1.18
N ALA A 49 -13.62 19.68 -1.54
CA ALA A 49 -14.53 20.28 -0.55
C ALA A 49 -15.35 19.23 0.24
N ARG A 50 -15.72 18.10 -0.39
CA ARG A 50 -16.38 16.98 0.30
C ARG A 50 -15.43 16.26 1.27
N MET A 51 -14.17 16.11 0.90
CA MET A 51 -13.14 15.52 1.76
C MET A 51 -12.88 16.40 2.98
N GLU A 52 -12.74 17.71 2.79
CA GLU A 52 -12.58 18.69 3.87
C GLU A 52 -13.78 18.72 4.82
N ALA A 53 -15.00 18.72 4.29
CA ALA A 53 -16.22 18.66 5.10
C ALA A 53 -16.32 17.37 5.93
N ARG A 54 -15.87 16.23 5.39
CA ARG A 54 -15.79 14.96 6.12
C ARG A 54 -14.72 15.00 7.22
N ALA A 55 -13.56 15.61 6.95
CA ALA A 55 -12.50 15.79 7.93
C ALA A 55 -12.94 16.66 9.11
N LEU A 56 -13.57 17.82 8.85
CA LEU A 56 -14.14 18.70 9.87
C LEU A 56 -15.21 18.01 10.72
N LYS A 57 -16.07 17.19 10.10
CA LYS A 57 -17.08 16.41 10.85
C LYS A 57 -16.45 15.37 11.77
N ARG A 58 -15.34 14.74 11.35
CA ARG A 58 -14.57 13.77 12.15
C ARG A 58 -13.86 14.45 13.31
N GLU A 59 -13.24 15.60 13.09
CA GLU A 59 -12.60 16.41 14.13
C GLU A 59 -13.60 16.86 15.19
N LYS A 60 -14.78 17.36 14.77
CA LYS A 60 -15.84 17.77 15.71
C LYS A 60 -16.44 16.60 16.50
N ALA A 61 -16.42 15.38 15.94
CA ALA A 61 -16.85 14.17 16.66
C ALA A 61 -15.84 13.73 17.74
N LEU A 62 -14.54 14.00 17.52
CA LEU A 62 -13.46 13.71 18.48
C LEU A 62 -13.36 14.75 19.61
N ALA A 63 -13.90 15.95 19.41
CA ALA A 63 -13.83 17.07 20.36
C ALA A 63 -14.99 17.15 21.39
N ARG A 64 -15.69 16.05 21.70
CA ARG A 64 -16.76 16.08 22.73
C ARG A 64 -16.15 16.11 24.14
N PRO A 65 -16.47 17.10 25.00
CA PRO A 65 -15.95 17.15 26.36
C PRO A 65 -16.62 16.10 27.24
N VAL A 66 -15.80 15.37 28.02
CA VAL A 66 -16.25 14.45 29.06
C VAL A 66 -16.71 15.27 30.26
N ALA A 67 -17.95 15.05 30.72
CA ALA A 67 -18.52 15.74 31.87
C ALA A 67 -17.82 15.31 33.19
N PRO A 68 -17.53 16.23 34.12
CA PRO A 68 -16.99 15.86 35.43
C PRO A 68 -18.10 15.36 36.36
N LEU A 69 -17.91 14.16 36.92
CA LEU A 69 -18.74 13.64 38.01
C LEU A 69 -18.42 14.43 39.30
N SER A 70 -19.39 15.21 39.75
CA SER A 70 -19.41 15.92 41.02
C SER A 70 -19.72 14.93 42.16
N GLY A 71 -18.88 14.92 43.19
CA GLY A 71 -19.05 14.08 44.37
C GLY A 71 -18.06 14.43 45.49
N ASN A 72 -18.21 15.61 46.09
CA ASN A 72 -17.46 16.00 47.28
C ASN A 72 -17.93 15.21 48.51
N ARG A 73 -17.05 14.38 49.09
CA ARG A 73 -17.20 13.91 50.48
C ARG A 73 -15.93 14.23 51.25
N ARG A 74 -16.00 15.32 52.05
CA ARG A 74 -14.96 15.72 52.99
C ARG A 74 -14.80 14.65 54.06
N LEU A 75 -13.60 14.10 54.22
CA LEU A 75 -13.20 13.44 55.45
C LEU A 75 -11.88 14.02 55.95
N ARG A 76 -11.90 14.24 57.27
CA ARG A 76 -11.02 15.09 58.06
C ARG A 76 -9.69 14.37 58.31
N HIS A 77 -8.64 15.18 58.32
CA HIS A 77 -7.25 14.86 58.60
C HIS A 77 -7.04 14.16 59.95
N ASN A 78 -6.09 13.20 60.01
CA ASN A 78 -5.18 13.05 61.15
C ASN A 78 -3.83 12.51 60.65
N SER A 79 -2.82 13.36 60.72
CA SER A 79 -1.41 13.06 60.52
C SER A 79 -0.87 12.40 61.77
N THR A 80 -0.27 11.21 61.63
CA THR A 80 0.83 10.67 62.47
C THR A 80 0.93 9.16 62.26
N PHE A 81 1.32 8.65 61.07
CA PHE A 81 1.82 7.26 61.00
C PHE A 81 2.54 6.86 59.70
N ARG A 82 3.10 7.80 58.92
CA ARG A 82 3.75 7.45 57.63
C ARG A 82 5.15 8.03 57.40
N THR A 83 5.87 8.37 58.46
CA THR A 83 7.27 8.82 58.36
C THR A 83 8.30 7.69 58.57
N ALA A 84 7.88 6.41 58.63
CA ALA A 84 8.79 5.30 58.93
C ALA A 84 8.78 4.12 57.93
N LEU A 85 7.97 4.15 56.86
CA LEU A 85 7.89 3.00 55.92
C LEU A 85 7.77 3.38 54.44
N THR A 86 8.49 4.41 54.01
CA THR A 86 8.79 4.65 52.57
C THR A 86 10.29 4.81 52.31
N MET A 87 11.13 4.48 53.30
CA MET A 87 12.60 4.61 53.24
C MET A 87 13.32 3.27 53.01
N VAL A 88 12.70 2.31 52.30
CA VAL A 88 13.33 0.99 52.01
C VAL A 88 13.24 0.56 50.54
N THR A 89 12.48 1.23 49.67
CA THR A 89 12.40 0.83 48.24
C THR A 89 13.01 1.82 47.24
N ALA A 90 13.72 2.84 47.72
CA ALA A 90 14.48 3.79 46.88
C ALA A 90 16.00 3.74 47.14
N SER A 91 16.48 2.68 47.78
CA SER A 91 17.91 2.46 48.09
C SER A 91 18.45 1.32 47.23
N GLY A 92 18.32 1.44 45.91
CA GLY A 92 18.73 0.37 45.00
C GLY A 92 18.67 0.74 43.53
N LEU A 93 19.22 1.90 43.14
CA LEU A 93 19.74 2.21 41.79
C LEU A 93 20.21 3.67 41.71
N PHE A 94 21.30 4.01 42.41
CA PHE A 94 22.13 5.17 42.06
C PHE A 94 23.60 4.80 42.25
N ALA A 95 24.13 4.03 41.30
CA ALA A 95 25.55 4.02 40.99
C ALA A 95 25.76 4.87 39.73
N THR A 96 25.72 6.19 39.88
CA THR A 96 26.17 7.13 38.87
C THR A 96 27.69 7.13 38.86
N VAL A 97 28.29 6.29 38.01
CA VAL A 97 29.66 6.54 37.56
C VAL A 97 29.53 7.51 36.38
N ALA A 98 29.72 8.79 36.66
CA ALA A 98 29.98 9.78 35.63
C ALA A 98 31.29 9.38 34.95
N LEU A 99 31.21 8.78 33.76
CA LEU A 99 32.37 8.57 32.91
C LEU A 99 32.64 9.88 32.14
N PRO A 100 33.86 10.42 32.16
CA PRO A 100 34.22 11.54 31.31
C PRO A 100 34.17 11.10 29.85
N ALA A 101 33.39 11.80 29.04
CA ALA A 101 33.37 11.62 27.60
C ALA A 101 34.68 12.13 27.01
N TYR A 102 35.71 11.29 26.98
CA TYR A 102 36.87 11.50 26.12
C TYR A 102 36.47 11.09 24.69
N ALA A 103 36.37 12.07 23.81
CA ALA A 103 36.30 11.84 22.38
C ALA A 103 37.62 11.19 21.96
N TYR A 104 37.56 9.91 21.55
CA TYR A 104 38.70 9.22 20.97
C TYR A 104 38.68 9.39 19.46
N ASP A 105 39.85 9.71 18.89
CA ASP A 105 40.10 9.77 17.46
C ASP A 105 39.78 8.43 16.76
N PRO A 106 39.24 8.46 15.54
CA PRO A 106 38.81 7.26 14.81
C PRO A 106 39.95 6.28 14.49
N GLU A 107 41.21 6.72 14.56
CA GLU A 107 42.37 5.82 14.41
C GLU A 107 42.53 4.84 15.57
N ILE A 108 42.15 5.20 16.81
CA ILE A 108 42.30 4.30 17.97
C ILE A 108 41.19 3.25 18.02
N ALA A 109 39.98 3.60 17.54
CA ALA A 109 38.87 2.65 17.41
C ALA A 109 39.15 1.56 16.34
N ALA A 110 39.90 1.91 15.29
CA ALA A 110 40.33 0.95 14.27
C ALA A 110 41.34 -0.08 14.81
N MET A 111 42.14 0.28 15.82
CA MET A 111 43.10 -0.64 16.45
C MET A 111 42.44 -1.70 17.34
N ALA A 112 41.21 -1.44 17.83
CA ALA A 112 40.48 -2.37 18.70
C ALA A 112 39.76 -3.51 17.94
N ARG A 113 39.87 -3.58 16.60
CA ARG A 113 39.24 -4.60 15.73
C ARG A 113 37.74 -4.84 15.96
N LEU A 114 37.04 -3.93 16.65
CA LEU A 114 35.59 -4.03 16.90
C LEU A 114 34.74 -3.61 15.69
N THR A 115 35.36 -3.00 14.68
CA THR A 115 34.71 -2.65 13.41
C THR A 115 35.61 -3.04 12.26
N THR A 116 35.37 -4.21 11.66
CA THR A 116 35.91 -4.57 10.35
C THR A 116 34.94 -4.10 9.28
N THR A 117 35.45 -3.39 8.26
CA THR A 117 34.71 -2.94 7.09
C THR A 117 34.92 -3.86 5.88
N ASN A 118 35.63 -5.00 6.05
CA ASN A 118 35.92 -5.95 5.00
C ASN A 118 35.21 -7.29 5.24
N GLN A 119 34.40 -7.68 4.26
CA GLN A 119 33.56 -8.89 4.28
C GLN A 119 34.36 -10.21 4.34
N ALA A 120 35.67 -10.18 4.09
CA ALA A 120 36.55 -11.36 4.10
C ALA A 120 37.00 -11.81 5.50
N ASP A 121 36.93 -10.95 6.52
CA ASP A 121 37.37 -11.29 7.90
C ASP A 121 36.24 -11.90 8.76
N ILE A 122 35.04 -12.08 8.20
CA ILE A 122 33.82 -12.49 8.92
C ILE A 122 33.77 -14.01 9.15
N GLU A 123 34.54 -14.82 8.43
CA GLU A 123 34.40 -16.29 8.44
C GLU A 123 35.16 -17.01 9.55
N GLN A 124 35.90 -16.30 10.42
CA GLN A 124 36.83 -16.95 11.35
C GLN A 124 36.73 -16.41 12.78
N THR A 125 35.55 -16.41 13.39
CA THR A 125 35.47 -16.33 14.86
C THR A 125 34.26 -17.10 15.39
N ASP A 126 34.54 -18.31 15.84
CA ASP A 126 33.62 -19.19 16.56
C ASP A 126 33.41 -18.63 17.98
N GLY A 127 32.17 -18.30 18.36
CA GLY A 127 31.81 -18.10 19.77
C GLY A 127 31.49 -16.70 20.30
N THR A 128 31.15 -15.69 19.49
CA THR A 128 30.58 -14.42 20.01
C THR A 128 29.15 -14.19 19.51
N GLN A 129 28.24 -13.88 20.43
CA GLN A 129 26.87 -13.45 20.10
C GLN A 129 26.93 -12.15 19.30
N ASN A 130 26.85 -12.25 17.99
CA ASN A 130 26.76 -11.11 17.09
C ASN A 130 25.41 -10.42 17.28
N LEU A 131 25.40 -9.33 18.05
CA LEU A 131 24.37 -8.29 17.95
C LEU A 131 24.57 -7.58 16.61
N THR A 132 23.95 -8.14 15.56
CA THR A 132 23.83 -7.47 14.27
C THR A 132 23.04 -6.18 14.49
N VAL A 133 23.72 -5.05 14.58
CA VAL A 133 23.10 -3.72 14.51
C VAL A 133 22.57 -3.60 13.10
N ALA A 134 21.31 -4.00 12.91
CA ALA A 134 20.63 -3.91 11.63
C ALA A 134 20.60 -2.45 11.18
N ALA A 135 21.29 -2.20 10.06
CA ALA A 135 21.12 -1.05 9.19
C ALA A 135 21.12 0.32 9.89
N ALA A 136 22.31 0.83 10.21
CA ALA A 136 22.55 2.27 10.09
C ALA A 136 22.45 2.64 8.60
N ASN A 137 21.21 2.73 8.09
CA ASN A 137 20.95 3.05 6.69
C ASN A 137 21.23 4.54 6.50
N THR A 138 22.17 4.85 5.62
CA THR A 138 22.54 6.21 5.21
C THR A 138 21.30 6.98 4.79
N ILE A 139 20.83 7.86 5.66
CA ILE A 139 19.82 8.87 5.35
C ILE A 139 20.40 9.75 4.24
N LYS A 140 19.64 9.99 3.17
CA LYS A 140 19.99 11.02 2.19
C LYS A 140 20.03 12.36 2.93
N PHE A 141 21.23 12.83 3.26
CA PHE A 141 21.44 14.15 3.83
C PHE A 141 21.23 15.20 2.73
N VAL A 142 20.00 15.65 2.53
CA VAL A 142 19.78 17.01 2.03
C VAL A 142 19.96 17.92 3.24
N ARG A 143 20.98 18.78 3.18
CA ARG A 143 21.38 19.68 4.26
C ARG A 143 20.18 20.58 4.62
N GLY A 144 19.51 20.33 5.75
CA GLY A 144 18.58 21.30 6.36
C GLY A 144 17.22 20.79 6.86
N GLU A 145 16.75 19.60 6.47
CA GLU A 145 15.45 19.09 6.95
C GLU A 145 15.57 17.67 7.52
N TYR A 146 15.60 17.57 8.85
CA TYR A 146 15.42 16.30 9.54
C TYR A 146 13.91 16.08 9.75
N ALA A 147 13.25 15.43 8.80
CA ALA A 147 11.95 14.82 9.08
C ALA A 147 12.20 13.44 9.68
N SER A 148 11.71 13.18 10.90
CA SER A 148 11.70 11.81 11.43
C SER A 148 10.82 10.97 10.50
N ALA A 149 11.44 10.10 9.70
CA ALA A 149 10.69 9.12 8.94
C ALA A 149 9.96 8.23 9.95
N ASN A 150 8.62 8.22 9.88
CA ASN A 150 7.81 7.32 10.69
C ASN A 150 8.30 5.88 10.47
N ALA A 151 8.44 5.08 11.52
CA ALA A 151 8.92 3.69 11.40
C ALA A 151 8.15 2.90 10.32
N GLU A 152 6.86 3.19 10.18
CA GLU A 152 5.98 2.61 9.16
C GLU A 152 6.36 2.99 7.72
N SER A 153 6.83 4.22 7.45
CA SER A 153 7.24 4.62 6.10
C SER A 153 8.54 3.94 5.67
N VAL A 154 9.45 3.70 6.61
CA VAL A 154 10.69 2.95 6.38
C VAL A 154 10.41 1.49 6.06
N LEU A 155 9.57 0.82 6.87
CA LEU A 155 9.15 -0.56 6.63
C LEU A 155 8.47 -0.72 5.27
N ARG A 156 7.61 0.25 4.90
CA ARG A 156 6.96 0.28 3.59
C ARG A 156 7.98 0.40 2.44
N GLN A 157 9.00 1.25 2.57
CA GLN A 157 10.06 1.38 1.55
C GLN A 157 10.88 0.10 1.40
N GLN A 158 11.27 -0.53 2.52
CA GLN A 158 11.98 -1.81 2.50
C GLN A 158 11.16 -2.91 1.80
N THR A 159 9.88 -2.99 2.16
CA THR A 159 8.92 -3.94 1.55
C THR A 159 8.81 -3.73 0.03
N LEU A 160 8.68 -2.48 -0.42
CA LEU A 160 8.66 -2.16 -1.85
C LEU A 160 9.96 -2.55 -2.57
N ASN A 161 11.13 -2.31 -1.96
CA ASN A 161 12.41 -2.68 -2.57
C ASN A 161 12.54 -4.19 -2.73
N ASN A 162 12.12 -4.97 -1.72
CA ASN A 162 12.13 -6.43 -1.78
C ASN A 162 11.27 -6.96 -2.94
N TYR A 163 10.10 -6.35 -3.14
CA TYR A 163 9.19 -6.69 -4.23
C TYR A 163 9.74 -6.27 -5.60
N LEU A 164 10.29 -5.08 -5.74
CA LEU A 164 10.89 -4.61 -6.99
C LEU A 164 12.15 -5.38 -7.40
N ALA A 165 12.91 -5.89 -6.43
CA ALA A 165 14.09 -6.73 -6.64
C ALA A 165 13.76 -8.22 -6.78
N TYR A 166 12.48 -8.60 -6.87
CA TYR A 166 12.09 -9.99 -7.00
C TYR A 166 12.68 -10.62 -8.27
N ASN A 167 13.51 -11.65 -8.05
CA ASN A 167 14.18 -12.48 -9.05
C ASN A 167 13.88 -13.97 -8.84
N GLY A 168 12.78 -14.29 -8.14
CA GLY A 168 12.39 -15.67 -7.87
C GLY A 168 11.59 -16.32 -9.00
N PRO A 169 11.10 -17.55 -8.78
CA PRO A 169 10.41 -18.32 -9.80
C PRO A 169 9.11 -17.67 -10.29
N THR A 170 8.81 -17.83 -11.57
CA THR A 170 7.54 -17.46 -12.17
C THR A 170 6.44 -18.45 -11.78
N ALA A 171 5.16 -18.08 -11.95
CA ALA A 171 4.04 -19.00 -11.75
C ALA A 171 4.18 -20.29 -12.59
N ALA A 172 4.66 -20.18 -13.84
CA ALA A 172 4.86 -21.35 -14.69
C ALA A 172 5.96 -22.29 -14.19
N GLU A 173 7.00 -21.76 -13.54
CA GLU A 173 8.06 -22.56 -12.92
C GLU A 173 7.58 -23.24 -11.64
N PHE A 174 6.78 -22.55 -10.83
CA PHE A 174 6.14 -23.14 -9.66
C PHE A 174 5.20 -24.28 -10.02
N VAL A 175 4.44 -24.17 -11.12
CA VAL A 175 3.59 -25.28 -11.59
C VAL A 175 4.43 -26.52 -11.96
N LYS A 176 5.61 -26.33 -12.57
CA LYS A 176 6.50 -27.44 -12.95
C LYS A 176 7.14 -28.12 -11.73
N ASN A 177 7.60 -27.31 -10.77
CA ASN A 177 8.29 -27.77 -9.57
C ASN A 177 7.64 -27.13 -8.33
N PRO A 178 6.46 -27.62 -7.90
CA PRO A 178 5.74 -27.01 -6.80
C PRO A 178 6.45 -27.27 -5.46
N PRO A 179 6.72 -26.23 -4.65
CA PRO A 179 7.31 -26.39 -3.33
C PRO A 179 6.38 -27.07 -2.32
N TYR A 180 5.06 -27.08 -2.57
CA TYR A 180 4.08 -27.76 -1.72
C TYR A 180 3.40 -28.88 -2.49
N SER A 181 3.43 -30.09 -1.93
CA SER A 181 2.86 -31.30 -2.53
C SER A 181 1.41 -31.58 -2.11
N ILE A 182 0.98 -31.00 -0.99
CA ILE A 182 -0.38 -31.11 -0.44
C ILE A 182 -0.96 -29.72 -0.43
N ILE A 183 -2.24 -29.62 -0.76
CA ILE A 183 -3.00 -28.38 -0.65
C ILE A 183 -3.91 -28.46 0.56
N SER A 184 -3.62 -27.59 1.53
CA SER A 184 -4.43 -27.42 2.73
C SER A 184 -4.81 -25.96 2.87
N SER A 185 -5.99 -25.70 3.43
CA SER A 185 -6.46 -24.34 3.69
C SER A 185 -5.42 -23.50 4.42
N GLU A 186 -4.80 -24.05 5.48
CA GLU A 186 -3.77 -23.38 6.26
C GLU A 186 -2.57 -22.98 5.41
N GLN A 187 -2.03 -23.88 4.60
CA GLN A 187 -0.88 -23.59 3.74
C GLN A 187 -1.21 -22.54 2.68
N VAL A 188 -2.40 -22.61 2.06
CA VAL A 188 -2.83 -21.63 1.06
C VAL A 188 -2.87 -20.24 1.69
N LEU A 189 -3.45 -20.10 2.89
CA LEU A 189 -3.47 -18.81 3.60
C LEU A 189 -2.08 -18.35 4.02
N GLN A 190 -1.24 -19.26 4.50
CA GLN A 190 0.14 -18.95 4.88
C GLN A 190 0.91 -18.41 3.67
N VAL A 191 0.77 -19.03 2.51
CA VAL A 191 1.39 -18.58 1.26
C VAL A 191 0.82 -17.24 0.81
N ALA A 192 -0.51 -17.07 0.81
CA ALA A 192 -1.15 -15.79 0.48
C ALA A 192 -0.68 -14.65 1.39
N SER A 193 -0.50 -14.92 2.69
CA SER A 193 -0.05 -13.94 3.68
C SER A 193 1.35 -13.37 3.40
N LYS A 194 2.25 -14.16 2.78
CA LYS A 194 3.61 -13.73 2.43
C LYS A 194 3.64 -12.59 1.43
N TYR A 195 2.57 -12.44 0.65
CA TYR A 195 2.47 -11.42 -0.38
C TYR A 195 1.74 -10.16 0.09
N VAL A 196 1.28 -10.12 1.34
CA VAL A 196 0.68 -8.91 1.92
C VAL A 196 1.65 -7.73 1.85
N GLY A 197 1.16 -6.59 1.41
CA GLY A 197 1.96 -5.38 1.14
C GLY A 197 2.49 -5.27 -0.28
N THR A 198 2.40 -6.31 -1.11
CA THR A 198 2.81 -6.24 -2.52
C THR A 198 1.95 -5.22 -3.26
N PRO A 199 2.53 -4.27 -4.02
CA PRO A 199 1.75 -3.25 -4.71
C PRO A 199 0.81 -3.84 -5.76
N TYR A 200 -0.34 -3.19 -5.95
CA TYR A 200 -1.22 -3.54 -7.06
C TYR A 200 -0.62 -3.07 -8.40
N VAL A 201 -0.52 -3.99 -9.35
CA VAL A 201 -0.14 -3.71 -10.74
C VAL A 201 -1.10 -4.45 -11.65
N PHE A 202 -1.81 -3.72 -12.51
CA PHE A 202 -2.72 -4.31 -13.50
C PHE A 202 -1.96 -5.22 -14.46
N GLY A 203 -2.42 -6.47 -14.64
CA GLY A 203 -1.72 -7.51 -15.38
C GLY A 203 -0.54 -8.13 -14.61
N GLY A 204 -0.33 -7.75 -13.36
CA GLY A 204 0.75 -8.25 -12.53
C GLY A 204 0.46 -9.65 -11.98
N SER A 205 1.45 -10.55 -12.04
CA SER A 205 1.34 -11.96 -11.66
C SER A 205 2.55 -12.48 -10.88
N ASN A 206 3.32 -11.58 -10.27
CA ASN A 206 4.49 -11.94 -9.46
C ASN A 206 4.72 -10.91 -8.34
N PRO A 207 5.63 -11.17 -7.38
CA PRO A 207 5.85 -10.27 -6.24
C PRO A 207 6.35 -8.87 -6.57
N ARG A 208 6.67 -8.53 -7.84
CA ARG A 208 6.91 -7.13 -8.24
C ARG A 208 5.61 -6.32 -8.28
N GLY A 209 4.48 -6.99 -8.38
CA GLY A 209 3.15 -6.41 -8.37
C GLY A 209 2.08 -7.41 -8.83
N PHE A 210 0.93 -7.39 -8.18
CA PHE A 210 -0.19 -8.28 -8.47
C PHE A 210 -1.44 -7.52 -8.89
N ASP A 211 -2.24 -8.09 -9.79
CA ASP A 211 -3.67 -7.81 -9.84
C ASP A 211 -4.47 -8.92 -9.12
N CYS A 212 -5.80 -8.83 -9.14
CA CYS A 212 -6.68 -9.73 -8.40
C CYS A 212 -6.49 -11.19 -8.79
N SER A 213 -6.69 -11.52 -10.06
CA SER A 213 -6.45 -12.86 -10.61
C SER A 213 -4.97 -13.25 -10.59
N GLY A 214 -4.09 -12.26 -10.68
CA GLY A 214 -2.63 -12.29 -10.61
C GLY A 214 -2.08 -12.90 -9.33
N LEU A 215 -2.63 -12.45 -8.20
CA LEU A 215 -2.32 -12.98 -6.89
C LEU A 215 -2.76 -14.46 -6.78
N ILE A 216 -3.99 -14.75 -7.21
CA ILE A 216 -4.58 -16.09 -7.12
C ILE A 216 -3.74 -17.09 -7.92
N LEU A 217 -3.42 -16.82 -9.19
CA LEU A 217 -2.64 -17.77 -9.98
C LEU A 217 -1.26 -18.04 -9.36
N PHE A 218 -0.64 -17.02 -8.76
CA PHE A 218 0.72 -17.14 -8.25
C PHE A 218 0.77 -17.91 -6.92
N VAL A 219 -0.24 -17.74 -6.06
CA VAL A 219 -0.39 -18.54 -4.85
C VAL A 219 -0.62 -20.00 -5.22
N TYR A 220 -1.59 -20.27 -6.10
CA TYR A 220 -1.97 -21.63 -6.47
C TYR A 220 -0.94 -22.36 -7.33
N ALA A 221 -0.14 -21.64 -8.11
CA ALA A 221 0.99 -22.21 -8.83
C ALA A 221 2.00 -22.92 -7.91
N GLN A 222 2.21 -22.43 -6.69
CA GLN A 222 3.11 -23.05 -5.71
C GLN A 222 2.62 -24.41 -5.19
N PHE A 223 1.34 -24.72 -5.40
CA PHE A 223 0.73 -26.01 -5.12
C PHE A 223 0.58 -26.86 -6.39
N GLY A 224 1.20 -26.46 -7.50
CA GLY A 224 1.14 -27.17 -8.78
C GLY A 224 -0.13 -26.89 -9.59
N ILE A 225 -1.01 -25.98 -9.14
CA ILE A 225 -2.27 -25.69 -9.81
C ILE A 225 -2.08 -24.54 -10.80
N ALA A 226 -2.16 -24.88 -12.09
CA ALA A 226 -2.14 -23.89 -13.16
C ALA A 226 -3.50 -23.20 -13.29
N LEU A 227 -3.54 -21.89 -13.07
CA LEU A 227 -4.73 -21.08 -13.25
C LEU A 227 -4.54 -20.04 -14.37
N PRO A 228 -5.59 -19.75 -15.15
CA PRO A 228 -5.54 -18.67 -16.13
C PRO A 228 -5.45 -17.31 -15.44
N HIS A 229 -4.80 -16.33 -16.06
CA HIS A 229 -4.74 -14.95 -15.58
C HIS A 229 -6.01 -14.18 -15.99
N SER A 230 -7.16 -14.62 -15.50
CA SER A 230 -8.47 -14.00 -15.76
C SER A 230 -9.48 -14.44 -14.71
N VAL A 231 -10.19 -13.48 -14.10
CA VAL A 231 -11.25 -13.76 -13.11
C VAL A 231 -12.33 -14.68 -13.69
N THR A 232 -12.80 -14.40 -14.91
CA THR A 232 -13.83 -15.19 -15.59
C THR A 232 -13.38 -16.62 -15.88
N ALA A 233 -12.11 -16.82 -16.23
CA ALA A 233 -11.59 -18.15 -16.52
C ALA A 233 -11.30 -18.93 -15.21
N GLN A 234 -10.80 -18.26 -14.17
CA GLN A 234 -10.61 -18.85 -12.84
C GLN A 234 -11.93 -19.31 -12.23
N ALA A 235 -13.01 -18.54 -12.42
CA ALA A 235 -14.35 -18.91 -11.99
C ALA A 235 -14.84 -20.25 -12.56
N ARG A 236 -14.30 -20.68 -13.71
CA ARG A 236 -14.64 -21.95 -14.39
C ARG A 236 -13.63 -23.07 -14.11
N SER A 237 -12.62 -22.81 -13.29
CA SER A 237 -11.52 -23.75 -13.02
C SER A 237 -11.81 -24.70 -11.85
N GLY A 238 -13.00 -24.65 -11.26
CA GLY A 238 -13.38 -25.46 -10.11
C GLY A 238 -14.89 -25.64 -10.00
N ILE A 239 -15.33 -26.13 -8.83
CA ILE A 239 -16.74 -26.31 -8.50
C ILE A 239 -17.26 -25.09 -7.74
N ILE A 240 -18.49 -24.67 -8.03
CA ILE A 240 -19.16 -23.61 -7.26
C ILE A 240 -19.55 -24.17 -5.89
N VAL A 241 -19.25 -23.41 -4.84
CA VAL A 241 -19.53 -23.76 -3.45
C VAL A 241 -20.48 -22.73 -2.85
N SER A 242 -21.43 -23.21 -2.06
CA SER A 242 -22.35 -22.38 -1.30
C SER A 242 -21.60 -21.57 -0.22
N PRO A 243 -22.10 -20.40 0.20
CA PRO A 243 -21.46 -19.64 1.27
C PRO A 243 -21.30 -20.41 2.60
N GLU A 244 -22.24 -21.30 2.92
CA GLU A 244 -22.24 -22.15 4.11
C GLU A 244 -21.18 -23.26 4.06
N ASP A 245 -20.84 -23.74 2.87
CA ASP A 245 -19.82 -24.78 2.67
C ASP A 245 -18.44 -24.20 2.30
N ALA A 246 -18.32 -22.88 2.22
CA ALA A 246 -17.09 -22.20 1.84
C ALA A 246 -16.00 -22.40 2.92
N LEU A 247 -14.83 -22.85 2.48
CA LEU A 247 -13.68 -23.12 3.33
C LEU A 247 -12.53 -22.17 2.97
N PRO A 248 -11.69 -21.78 3.95
CA PRO A 248 -10.53 -20.97 3.65
C PRO A 248 -9.64 -21.63 2.59
N GLY A 249 -9.15 -20.83 1.66
CA GLY A 249 -8.54 -21.31 0.42
C GLY A 249 -9.47 -21.14 -0.78
N ASP A 250 -10.78 -21.39 -0.66
CA ASP A 250 -11.71 -21.27 -1.80
C ASP A 250 -11.62 -19.88 -2.46
N LEU A 251 -11.81 -19.82 -3.77
CA LEU A 251 -11.77 -18.57 -4.51
C LEU A 251 -13.05 -17.78 -4.24
N VAL A 252 -12.92 -16.49 -3.96
CA VAL A 252 -14.03 -15.55 -3.93
C VAL A 252 -14.14 -14.91 -5.31
N ILE A 253 -15.26 -15.10 -5.99
CA ILE A 253 -15.53 -14.51 -7.29
C ILE A 253 -16.72 -13.55 -7.17
N TYR A 254 -16.53 -12.31 -7.60
CA TYR A 254 -17.62 -11.35 -7.69
C TYR A 254 -18.50 -11.63 -8.91
N ASN A 255 -19.81 -11.42 -8.78
CA ASN A 255 -20.79 -11.78 -9.82
C ASN A 255 -20.57 -11.02 -11.15
N ASP A 256 -20.07 -9.80 -11.07
CA ASP A 256 -19.69 -8.99 -12.23
C ASP A 256 -18.35 -9.43 -12.88
N HIS A 257 -17.66 -10.40 -12.28
CA HIS A 257 -16.31 -10.86 -12.64
C HIS A 257 -15.27 -9.74 -12.66
N GLY A 258 -15.55 -8.59 -12.03
CA GLY A 258 -14.65 -7.44 -11.95
C GLY A 258 -13.52 -7.64 -10.94
N HIS A 259 -13.72 -8.52 -9.96
CA HIS A 259 -12.75 -8.75 -8.88
C HIS A 259 -12.79 -10.20 -8.37
N SER A 260 -11.69 -10.61 -7.72
CA SER A 260 -11.57 -11.91 -7.06
C SER A 260 -10.56 -11.89 -5.92
N GLY A 261 -10.60 -12.92 -5.07
CA GLY A 261 -9.63 -13.13 -3.99
C GLY A 261 -9.60 -14.57 -3.49
N ILE A 262 -8.80 -14.82 -2.46
CA ILE A 262 -8.68 -16.11 -1.78
C ILE A 262 -9.40 -16.00 -0.44
N TYR A 263 -10.42 -16.83 -0.21
CA TYR A 263 -11.23 -16.79 1.01
C TYR A 263 -10.35 -17.12 2.23
N ALA A 264 -10.41 -16.28 3.26
CA ALA A 264 -9.64 -16.42 4.49
C ALA A 264 -10.51 -16.80 5.69
N GLY A 265 -11.79 -17.14 5.46
CA GLY A 265 -12.77 -17.35 6.52
C GLY A 265 -13.36 -16.05 7.06
N ASN A 266 -14.40 -16.15 7.88
CA ASN A 266 -15.02 -15.03 8.60
C ASN A 266 -15.40 -13.84 7.69
N GLY A 267 -15.85 -14.10 6.46
CA GLY A 267 -16.20 -13.06 5.50
C GLY A 267 -15.01 -12.20 5.03
N GLN A 268 -13.78 -12.70 5.13
CA GLN A 268 -12.56 -12.02 4.70
C GLN A 268 -11.87 -12.76 3.55
N MET A 269 -11.06 -12.05 2.77
CA MET A 269 -10.26 -12.61 1.69
C MET A 269 -8.89 -11.91 1.57
N TYR A 270 -7.90 -12.65 1.10
CA TYR A 270 -6.67 -12.06 0.56
C TYR A 270 -6.93 -11.62 -0.89
N HIS A 271 -6.66 -10.35 -1.18
CA HIS A 271 -6.85 -9.80 -2.53
C HIS A 271 -5.87 -8.68 -2.85
N ALA A 272 -5.69 -8.42 -4.14
CA ALA A 272 -5.09 -7.19 -4.66
C ALA A 272 -6.23 -6.31 -5.21
N PRO A 273 -6.73 -5.30 -4.47
CA PRO A 273 -8.01 -4.66 -4.77
C PRO A 273 -7.98 -3.77 -6.01
N GLN A 274 -7.05 -2.80 -6.04
CA GLN A 274 -7.05 -1.76 -7.09
C GLN A 274 -5.73 -1.00 -7.13
N ARG A 275 -5.54 -0.23 -8.21
CA ARG A 275 -4.38 0.66 -8.37
C ARG A 275 -4.22 1.61 -7.20
N GLY A 276 -2.98 1.79 -6.75
CA GLY A 276 -2.63 2.63 -5.60
C GLY A 276 -2.79 1.94 -4.25
N ASP A 277 -3.33 0.72 -4.23
CA ASP A 277 -3.42 -0.14 -3.07
C ASP A 277 -2.40 -1.29 -3.14
N TYR A 278 -2.45 -2.19 -2.17
CA TYR A 278 -1.56 -3.34 -2.04
C TYR A 278 -2.33 -4.59 -1.65
N VAL A 279 -1.70 -5.75 -1.82
CA VAL A 279 -2.23 -7.03 -1.37
C VAL A 279 -2.49 -6.97 0.13
N LYS A 280 -3.69 -7.32 0.57
CA LYS A 280 -4.08 -7.30 1.98
C LYS A 280 -5.18 -8.28 2.27
N LEU A 281 -5.38 -8.54 3.56
CA LEU A 281 -6.60 -9.12 4.07
C LEU A 281 -7.68 -8.05 4.08
N GLY A 282 -8.81 -8.32 3.44
CA GLY A 282 -9.94 -7.39 3.33
C GLY A 282 -11.27 -8.09 3.57
N VAL A 283 -12.28 -7.35 3.99
CA VAL A 283 -13.65 -7.84 4.08
C VAL A 283 -14.21 -8.10 2.68
N ILE A 284 -14.96 -9.18 2.52
CA ILE A 284 -15.71 -9.46 1.31
C ILE A 284 -16.93 -8.56 1.33
N ASN A 285 -16.87 -7.48 0.58
CA ASN A 285 -18.00 -6.56 0.46
C ASN A 285 -19.11 -7.25 -0.34
N SER A 286 -20.25 -7.52 0.32
CA SER A 286 -21.49 -8.00 -0.30
C SER A 286 -22.41 -6.85 -0.76
N LEU A 287 -21.93 -5.60 -0.70
CA LEU A 287 -22.72 -4.42 -1.08
C LEU A 287 -23.23 -4.56 -2.54
N ALA A 288 -24.49 -4.18 -2.75
CA ALA A 288 -25.24 -4.33 -3.98
C ALA A 288 -24.55 -3.80 -5.26
N GLU A 289 -23.56 -2.91 -5.14
CA GLU A 289 -22.77 -2.40 -6.26
C GLU A 289 -21.92 -3.47 -6.96
N ALA A 290 -21.50 -4.53 -6.27
CA ALA A 290 -20.71 -5.62 -6.85
C ALA A 290 -21.57 -6.83 -7.28
N GLY A 291 -22.90 -6.72 -7.19
CA GLY A 291 -23.84 -7.76 -7.60
C GLY A 291 -23.85 -9.03 -6.74
N GLY A 292 -23.05 -9.10 -5.67
CA GLY A 292 -22.84 -10.30 -4.84
C GLY A 292 -21.55 -11.05 -5.18
N HIS A 293 -21.31 -12.15 -4.49
CA HIS A 293 -20.16 -13.04 -4.73
C HIS A 293 -20.58 -14.50 -4.55
N TYR A 294 -19.77 -15.40 -5.10
CA TYR A 294 -19.86 -16.84 -4.89
C TYR A 294 -18.46 -17.41 -4.70
N PHE A 295 -18.40 -18.65 -4.20
CA PHE A 295 -17.16 -19.34 -3.92
C PHE A 295 -16.89 -20.39 -4.99
N VAL A 296 -15.62 -20.56 -5.35
CA VAL A 296 -15.17 -21.62 -6.26
C VAL A 296 -14.07 -22.42 -5.56
N ARG A 297 -14.31 -23.71 -5.37
CA ARG A 297 -13.32 -24.65 -4.87
C ARG A 297 -12.61 -25.30 -6.04
N LEU A 298 -11.30 -25.17 -6.06
CA LEU A 298 -10.48 -25.84 -7.07
C LEU A 298 -10.50 -27.35 -6.78
N GLY A 299 -10.65 -28.16 -7.84
CA GLY A 299 -10.60 -29.61 -7.71
C GLY A 299 -9.20 -30.04 -7.31
N THR A 300 -9.03 -30.38 -6.04
CA THR A 300 -7.78 -30.94 -5.51
C THR A 300 -7.93 -32.45 -5.58
N ASN A 301 -7.13 -33.11 -6.44
CA ASN A 301 -7.10 -34.57 -6.54
C ASN A 301 -6.76 -35.23 -5.20
#